data_AF-A0A1A7YCX7-F1
#
_entry.id   AF-A0A1A7YCX7-F1
#
_cell.length_a   1.000
_cell.length_b   1.000
_cell.length_c   1.000
_cell.angle_alpha   90.00
_cell.angle_beta   90.00
_cell.angle_gamma   90.00
#
_symmetry.space_group_name_H-M   'P 1'
#
loop_
_entity.id
_entity.type
_entity.pdbx_description
1 polymer ?
#
loop_
_entity_poly.entity_id
_entity_poly.type
_entity_poly.pdbx_seq_one_letter_code
_entity_poly.pdbx_strand_id
1 'polypeptide(L)'
;HYTDQYLSSGDNSSSLCQSNSTLINSSTQAGLSCQEPESPAQQLVYPLMLLGQLLLGIGTVPIQPFGISYIDDYASQKNSPLYLGILLAVTSFGPAFGFVTGSLMLRLFVDFNKLSKADITLDHTDLRWVGAWWLGFLVASCFLFLTALPYVFFPREMPKERGAADVESRLGRKQQTDPVQELSLLQFLKSFPGVALRTLQSPIYLLVVLAQVNMAALLSGLATFMAKFIEKQFSLTVPFSNIMIGGIGIPLAVLGIVLGGALMRRLNLSVGGATKLCTTAILLCLFSSVPMLLIGCPTQRVAGIFPKGTLLCSSACTCNNESFNPVCGSDRVEFSSPCSAGCMTVEINNSSRITNYTECRCINGSGWARPGTCGSACGHLLWPFVVLLGLTSFIASFSQTPSYMLILR
;
A
#
# COMPACT_ATOMS: atom_id res chain seq x y z
N HIS A 1 16.66 18.55 -1.32
CA HIS A 1 17.57 19.13 -0.32
C HIS A 1 17.17 18.73 1.10
N TYR A 2 17.03 17.42 1.39
CA TYR A 2 16.82 16.94 2.77
C TYR A 2 18.15 16.53 3.44
N THR A 3 19.20 16.32 2.65
CA THR A 3 20.49 15.76 3.10
C THR A 3 21.60 16.79 3.23
N ASP A 4 21.58 17.88 2.45
CA ASP A 4 22.70 18.86 2.45
C ASP A 4 22.87 19.59 3.80
N GLN A 5 21.79 19.76 4.57
CA GLN A 5 21.89 20.36 5.90
C GLN A 5 22.39 19.39 6.98
N TYR A 6 22.27 18.08 6.78
CA TYR A 6 22.83 17.08 7.72
C TYR A 6 24.30 16.78 7.44
N LEU A 7 24.76 16.97 6.20
CA LEU A 7 26.13 16.67 5.77
C LEU A 7 27.09 17.86 5.92
N SER A 8 26.59 19.10 5.99
CA SER A 8 27.44 20.29 6.16
C SER A 8 27.90 20.56 7.60
N SER A 9 27.38 19.84 8.59
CA SER A 9 27.86 19.93 9.97
C SER A 9 28.69 18.70 10.30
N GLY A 10 30.00 18.79 10.09
CA GLY A 10 30.99 17.92 10.76
C GLY A 10 30.96 18.06 12.30
N ASP A 11 30.05 18.89 12.84
CA ASP A 11 29.75 19.02 14.25
C ASP A 11 28.62 18.06 14.67
N ASN A 12 29.03 16.85 15.07
CA ASN A 12 28.20 15.89 15.83
C ASN A 12 27.60 16.51 17.12
N SER A 13 28.09 17.67 17.55
CA SER A 13 27.64 18.47 18.70
C SER A 13 26.37 19.30 18.43
N SER A 14 25.97 19.48 17.17
CA SER A 14 24.77 20.26 16.79
C SER A 14 23.44 19.56 17.13
N SER A 15 23.49 18.25 17.40
CA SER A 15 22.31 17.44 17.76
C SER A 15 22.13 17.21 19.27
N LEU A 16 23.11 17.63 20.08
CA LEU A 16 23.14 17.47 21.53
C LEU A 16 22.56 18.69 22.26
N CYS A 17 22.15 18.51 23.51
CA CYS A 17 21.72 19.61 24.36
C CYS A 17 22.91 20.49 24.75
N GLN A 18 22.91 21.72 24.26
CA GLN A 18 23.84 22.76 24.70
C GLN A 18 23.14 23.67 25.71
N SER A 19 23.71 23.79 26.91
CA SER A 19 23.18 24.68 27.95
C SER A 19 23.54 26.13 27.66
N ASN A 20 22.65 27.08 27.99
CA ASN A 20 22.82 28.53 27.79
C ASN A 20 24.16 29.14 28.27
N SER A 21 24.93 28.46 29.13
CA SER A 21 26.23 28.90 29.64
C SER A 21 27.40 28.79 28.65
N THR A 22 27.28 28.04 27.54
CA THR A 22 28.39 27.87 26.57
C THR A 22 28.38 28.90 25.42
N LEU A 23 27.39 29.80 25.36
CA LEU A 23 27.20 30.75 24.24
C LEU A 23 27.91 32.10 24.42
N ILE A 24 28.83 32.27 25.38
CA ILE A 24 29.54 33.55 25.55
C ILE A 24 30.78 33.68 24.61
N ASN A 25 31.25 32.61 23.95
CA ASN A 25 32.49 32.67 23.16
C ASN A 25 32.40 32.22 21.68
N SER A 26 31.21 32.07 21.10
CA SER A 26 31.06 31.75 19.66
C SER A 26 29.96 32.59 18.99
N SER A 27 30.08 33.91 19.13
CA SER A 27 29.24 34.88 18.44
C SER A 27 29.68 35.12 16.98
N THR A 28 29.73 34.07 16.15
CA THR A 28 29.79 34.23 14.68
C THR A 28 29.14 33.04 13.97
N GLN A 29 27.83 32.83 14.14
CA GLN A 29 26.95 32.19 13.14
C GLN A 29 25.46 32.22 13.57
N ALA A 30 25.00 33.30 14.20
CA ALA A 30 23.57 33.56 14.38
C ALA A 30 23.05 34.28 13.13
N GLY A 31 22.69 33.54 12.08
CA GLY A 31 22.25 34.17 10.83
C GLY A 31 21.75 33.28 9.70
N LEU A 32 21.48 31.99 9.91
CA LEU A 32 20.74 31.19 8.94
C LEU A 32 19.48 30.60 9.59
N SER A 33 18.48 31.47 9.77
CA SER A 33 17.10 30.99 9.81
C SER A 33 16.84 30.32 8.47
N CYS A 34 16.75 29.00 8.46
CA CYS A 34 16.32 28.22 7.30
C CYS A 34 14.80 28.35 7.15
N GLN A 35 14.35 29.58 6.91
CA GLN A 35 13.15 29.82 6.13
C GLN A 35 13.65 29.94 4.68
N GLU A 36 14.04 28.81 4.09
CA GLU A 36 13.90 28.73 2.64
C GLU A 36 12.41 28.97 2.40
N PRO A 37 12.01 30.02 1.67
CA PRO A 37 10.64 30.14 1.22
C PRO A 37 10.33 28.84 0.46
N GLU A 38 9.24 28.16 0.82
CA GLU A 38 8.78 26.97 0.09
C GLU A 38 9.00 27.20 -1.40
N SER A 39 9.94 26.46 -1.98
CA SER A 39 10.28 26.70 -3.38
C SER A 39 9.00 26.48 -4.20
N PRO A 40 8.68 27.34 -5.19
CA PRO A 40 7.49 27.15 -6.03
C PRO A 40 7.48 25.77 -6.71
N ALA A 41 8.65 25.14 -6.85
CA ALA A 41 8.80 23.76 -7.29
C ALA A 41 8.11 22.75 -6.35
N GLN A 42 8.18 22.91 -5.03
CA GLN A 42 7.53 22.00 -4.05
C GLN A 42 5.99 22.12 -4.11
N GLN A 43 5.46 23.31 -4.34
CA GLN A 43 4.01 23.53 -4.48
C GLN A 43 3.44 22.90 -5.78
N LEU A 44 4.26 22.74 -6.82
CA LEU A 44 3.85 22.13 -8.09
C LEU A 44 3.84 20.59 -8.07
N VAL A 45 4.58 19.95 -7.15
CA VAL A 45 4.69 18.47 -7.09
C VAL A 45 3.35 17.82 -6.78
N TYR A 46 2.59 18.36 -5.83
CA TYR A 46 1.32 17.77 -5.42
C TYR A 46 0.25 17.80 -6.54
N PRO A 47 -0.02 18.94 -7.21
CA PRO A 47 -0.88 18.98 -8.40
C PRO A 47 -0.42 18.05 -9.52
N LEU A 48 0.89 17.96 -9.76
CA LEU A 48 1.45 17.07 -10.79
C LEU A 48 1.16 15.59 -10.47
N MET A 49 1.32 15.18 -9.20
CA MET A 49 0.97 13.84 -8.77
C MET A 49 -0.53 13.56 -8.92
N LEU A 50 -1.39 14.52 -8.59
CA LEU A 50 -2.84 14.39 -8.78
C LEU A 50 -3.20 14.21 -10.27
N LEU A 51 -2.60 15.01 -11.15
CA LEU A 51 -2.80 14.88 -12.59
C LEU A 51 -2.32 13.53 -13.10
N GLY A 52 -1.17 13.04 -12.62
CA GLY A 52 -0.67 11.71 -12.95
C GLY A 52 -1.64 10.59 -12.53
N GLN A 53 -2.20 10.66 -11.32
CA GLN A 53 -3.20 9.69 -10.85
C GLN A 53 -4.50 9.77 -11.65
N LEU A 54 -4.93 10.98 -12.04
CA LEU A 54 -6.11 11.15 -12.90
C LEU A 54 -5.91 10.48 -14.27
N LEU A 55 -4.76 10.73 -14.91
CA LEU A 55 -4.42 10.12 -16.20
C LEU A 55 -4.32 8.60 -16.11
N LEU A 56 -3.72 8.08 -15.03
CA LEU A 56 -3.68 6.65 -14.74
C LEU A 56 -5.10 6.08 -14.60
N GLY A 57 -6.01 6.79 -13.92
CA GLY A 57 -7.41 6.42 -13.81
C GLY A 57 -8.11 6.35 -15.17
N ILE A 58 -8.00 7.39 -15.98
CA ILE A 58 -8.59 7.44 -17.33
C ILE A 58 -8.08 6.28 -18.21
N GLY A 59 -6.77 5.98 -18.17
CA GLY A 59 -6.17 4.91 -18.95
C GLY A 59 -6.53 3.50 -18.49
N THR A 60 -6.78 3.29 -17.19
CA THR A 60 -7.03 1.96 -16.61
C THR A 60 -8.50 1.54 -16.63
N VAL A 61 -9.43 2.49 -16.53
CA VAL A 61 -10.89 2.24 -16.53
C VAL A 61 -11.37 1.28 -17.64
N PRO A 62 -10.98 1.43 -18.92
CA PRO A 62 -11.53 0.60 -20.00
C PRO A 62 -10.96 -0.83 -20.05
N ILE A 63 -9.81 -1.09 -19.43
CA ILE A 63 -9.07 -2.35 -19.60
C ILE A 63 -9.89 -3.56 -19.13
N GLN A 64 -10.43 -3.47 -17.92
CA GLN A 64 -11.13 -4.60 -17.31
C GLN A 64 -12.53 -4.83 -17.89
N PRO A 65 -13.39 -3.80 -18.09
CA PRO A 65 -14.70 -3.99 -18.72
C PRO A 65 -14.59 -4.54 -20.15
N PHE A 66 -13.75 -3.97 -20.99
CA PHE A 66 -13.59 -4.45 -22.37
C PHE A 66 -12.92 -5.83 -22.42
N GLY A 67 -11.95 -6.11 -21.55
CA GLY A 67 -11.33 -7.42 -21.46
C GLY A 67 -12.31 -8.53 -21.07
N ILE A 68 -13.17 -8.28 -20.07
CA ILE A 68 -14.19 -9.24 -19.62
C ILE A 68 -15.23 -9.47 -20.71
N SER A 69 -15.79 -8.41 -21.29
CA SER A 69 -16.79 -8.53 -22.36
C SER A 69 -16.23 -9.25 -23.58
N TYR A 70 -15.00 -8.92 -23.99
CA TYR A 70 -14.34 -9.59 -25.11
C TYR A 70 -14.19 -11.09 -24.86
N ILE A 71 -13.75 -11.52 -23.68
CA ILE A 71 -13.63 -12.96 -23.38
C ILE A 71 -15.00 -13.66 -23.35
N ASP A 72 -16.01 -13.03 -22.75
CA ASP A 72 -17.34 -13.62 -22.61
C ASP A 72 -18.06 -13.77 -23.97
N ASP A 73 -17.92 -12.78 -24.87
CA ASP A 73 -18.55 -12.78 -26.19
C ASP A 73 -18.01 -13.88 -27.14
N TYR A 74 -16.75 -14.28 -26.96
CA TYR A 74 -16.08 -15.27 -27.82
C TYR A 74 -15.96 -16.67 -27.20
N ALA A 75 -16.14 -16.82 -25.88
CA ALA A 75 -16.04 -18.10 -25.17
C ALA A 75 -17.38 -18.84 -25.10
N SER A 76 -17.35 -20.18 -25.01
CA SER A 76 -18.57 -20.94 -24.71
C SER A 76 -19.04 -20.73 -23.26
N GLN A 77 -20.35 -20.77 -23.01
CA GLN A 77 -20.99 -20.64 -21.68
C GLN A 77 -20.39 -21.57 -20.59
N LYS A 78 -19.81 -22.71 -20.99
CA LYS A 78 -19.17 -23.67 -20.09
C LYS A 78 -17.72 -23.30 -19.75
N ASN A 79 -17.01 -22.65 -20.68
CA ASN A 79 -15.59 -22.31 -20.55
C ASN A 79 -15.35 -20.84 -20.15
N SER A 80 -16.28 -19.92 -20.44
CA SER A 80 -16.23 -18.51 -20.01
C SER A 80 -15.84 -18.32 -18.54
N PRO A 81 -16.47 -19.00 -17.55
CA PRO A 81 -16.07 -18.89 -16.14
C PRO A 81 -14.60 -19.22 -15.87
N LEU A 82 -14.03 -20.18 -16.60
CA LEU A 82 -12.62 -20.55 -16.44
C LEU A 82 -11.70 -19.46 -16.98
N TYR A 83 -12.00 -18.94 -18.18
CA TYR A 83 -11.19 -17.89 -18.80
C TYR A 83 -11.26 -16.59 -18.01
N LEU A 84 -12.43 -16.22 -17.51
CA LEU A 84 -12.59 -15.08 -16.59
C LEU A 84 -11.83 -15.31 -15.28
N GLY A 85 -11.86 -16.54 -14.72
CA GLY A 85 -11.05 -16.90 -13.56
C GLY A 85 -9.54 -16.76 -13.80
N ILE A 86 -9.06 -17.16 -14.98
CA ILE A 86 -7.65 -16.99 -15.38
C ILE A 86 -7.32 -15.50 -15.54
N LEU A 87 -8.16 -14.71 -16.22
CA LEU A 87 -7.96 -13.27 -16.37
C LEU A 87 -7.83 -12.59 -15.00
N LEU A 88 -8.77 -12.85 -14.09
CA LEU A 88 -8.76 -12.29 -12.73
C LEU A 88 -7.50 -12.71 -11.96
N ALA A 89 -7.10 -13.97 -12.03
CA ALA A 89 -5.88 -14.47 -11.39
C ALA A 89 -4.61 -13.81 -11.94
N VAL A 90 -4.48 -13.67 -13.28
CA VAL A 90 -3.36 -12.98 -13.93
C VAL A 90 -3.31 -11.51 -13.50
N THR A 91 -4.45 -10.84 -13.44
CA THR A 91 -4.55 -9.45 -13.02
C THR A 91 -4.08 -9.26 -11.58
N SER A 92 -4.30 -10.25 -10.71
CA SER A 92 -3.84 -10.25 -9.31
C SER A 92 -2.33 -10.42 -9.13
N PHE A 93 -1.58 -10.91 -10.13
CA PHE A 93 -0.12 -10.91 -10.07
C PHE A 93 0.48 -9.50 -10.19
N GLY A 94 -0.20 -8.58 -10.86
CA GLY A 94 0.25 -7.19 -11.02
C GLY A 94 0.54 -6.51 -9.67
N PRO A 95 -0.41 -6.50 -8.72
CA PRO A 95 -0.18 -6.05 -7.35
C PRO A 95 1.01 -6.74 -6.66
N ALA A 96 1.16 -8.06 -6.76
CA ALA A 96 2.30 -8.77 -6.15
C ALA A 96 3.64 -8.23 -6.66
N PHE A 97 3.75 -8.12 -7.98
CA PHE A 97 4.94 -7.58 -8.62
C PHE A 97 5.19 -6.12 -8.23
N GLY A 98 4.12 -5.32 -8.09
CA GLY A 98 4.19 -3.94 -7.62
C GLY A 98 4.75 -3.82 -6.20
N PHE A 99 4.25 -4.60 -5.24
CA PHE A 99 4.76 -4.60 -3.86
C PHE A 99 6.20 -5.11 -3.76
N VAL A 100 6.55 -6.17 -4.50
CA VAL A 100 7.92 -6.72 -4.53
C VAL A 100 8.89 -5.72 -5.14
N THR A 101 8.57 -5.17 -6.31
CA THR A 101 9.41 -4.17 -6.98
C THR A 101 9.51 -2.90 -6.13
N GLY A 102 8.40 -2.44 -5.54
CA GLY A 102 8.38 -1.32 -4.61
C GLY A 102 9.28 -1.57 -3.39
N SER A 103 9.24 -2.77 -2.79
CA SER A 103 10.15 -3.16 -1.71
C SER A 103 11.61 -3.07 -2.14
N LEU A 104 11.97 -3.54 -3.34
CA LEU A 104 13.33 -3.46 -3.85
C LEU A 104 13.79 -2.01 -4.06
N MET A 105 12.95 -1.17 -4.66
CA MET A 105 13.29 0.24 -4.91
C MET A 105 13.44 1.03 -3.60
N LEU A 106 12.64 0.72 -2.57
CA LEU A 106 12.71 1.39 -1.27
C LEU A 106 13.96 1.02 -0.45
N ARG A 107 14.72 -0.01 -0.84
CA ARG A 107 16.04 -0.32 -0.27
C ARG A 107 17.15 0.57 -0.82
N LEU A 108 16.90 1.35 -1.88
CA LEU A 108 17.83 2.33 -2.41
C LEU A 108 17.51 3.69 -1.79
N PHE A 109 18.54 4.43 -1.36
CA PHE A 109 18.36 5.76 -0.78
C PHE A 109 17.82 6.73 -1.83
N VAL A 110 16.91 7.64 -1.47
CA VAL A 110 16.19 8.50 -2.43
C VAL A 110 17.11 9.29 -3.38
N ASP A 111 18.25 9.77 -2.89
CA ASP A 111 19.24 10.57 -3.64
C ASP A 111 20.52 9.77 -3.97
N PHE A 112 20.41 8.45 -4.13
CA PHE A 112 21.56 7.58 -4.47
C PHE A 112 22.28 7.99 -5.77
N ASN A 113 21.62 8.76 -6.64
CA ASN A 113 22.16 9.26 -7.90
C ASN A 113 22.92 10.58 -7.76
N LYS A 114 22.85 11.24 -6.61
CA LYS A 114 23.51 12.52 -6.33
C LYS A 114 24.64 12.42 -5.31
N LEU A 115 24.53 11.45 -4.38
CA LEU A 115 25.50 11.26 -3.30
C LEU A 115 26.39 10.03 -3.55
N SER A 116 27.65 10.09 -3.11
CA SER A 116 28.51 8.91 -3.09
C SER A 116 28.06 7.95 -2.00
N LYS A 117 28.32 6.64 -2.17
CA LYS A 117 28.03 5.64 -1.13
C LYS A 117 28.75 5.92 0.20
N ALA A 118 29.88 6.63 0.15
CA ALA A 118 30.63 7.03 1.34
C ALA A 118 29.93 8.14 2.15
N ASP A 119 29.08 8.95 1.51
CA ASP A 119 28.37 10.06 2.15
C ASP A 119 27.03 9.61 2.75
N ILE A 120 26.54 8.42 2.36
CA ILE A 120 25.31 7.83 2.90
C ILE A 120 25.65 7.09 4.19
N THR A 121 25.52 7.79 5.32
CA THR A 121 25.73 7.23 6.66
C THR A 121 24.49 6.54 7.25
N LEU A 122 23.35 6.66 6.56
CA LEU A 122 22.05 6.14 6.97
C LEU A 122 21.83 4.71 6.46
N ASP A 123 21.13 3.90 7.25
CA ASP A 123 20.70 2.56 6.89
C ASP A 123 19.17 2.48 6.76
N HIS A 124 18.65 1.47 6.06
CA HIS A 124 17.21 1.22 5.86
C HIS A 124 16.43 0.92 7.15
N THR A 125 17.13 0.78 8.28
CA THR A 125 16.59 0.65 9.63
C THR A 125 16.37 2.00 10.32
N ASP A 126 16.98 3.07 9.81
CA ASP A 126 16.85 4.44 10.34
C ASP A 126 15.52 5.07 9.87
N LEU A 127 14.79 5.72 10.79
CA LEU A 127 13.52 6.39 10.46
C LEU A 127 13.68 7.55 9.47
N ARG A 128 14.89 8.12 9.35
CA ARG A 128 15.21 9.18 8.40
C ARG A 128 15.43 8.64 6.99
N TRP A 129 15.50 7.32 6.82
CA TRP A 129 15.63 6.70 5.52
C TRP A 129 14.40 6.93 4.66
N VAL A 130 14.59 7.63 3.54
CA VAL A 130 13.60 7.73 2.47
C VAL A 130 14.09 6.90 1.31
N GLY A 131 13.32 5.86 0.96
CA GLY A 131 13.62 5.01 -0.19
C GLY A 131 13.35 5.72 -1.52
N ALA A 132 13.97 5.26 -2.61
CA ALA A 132 13.82 5.79 -3.97
C ALA A 132 12.44 5.46 -4.58
N TRP A 133 11.37 6.00 -3.99
CA TRP A 133 9.98 5.77 -4.40
C TRP A 133 9.70 6.18 -5.85
N TRP A 134 10.35 7.24 -6.34
CA TRP A 134 10.16 7.77 -7.69
C TRP A 134 10.60 6.78 -8.77
N LEU A 135 11.58 5.92 -8.47
CA LEU A 135 12.09 4.92 -9.39
C LEU A 135 11.03 3.87 -9.73
N GLY A 136 10.11 3.58 -8.80
CA GLY A 136 8.98 2.69 -9.03
C GLY A 136 8.07 3.15 -10.18
N PHE A 137 7.83 4.45 -10.31
CA PHE A 137 7.01 5.00 -11.40
C PHE A 137 7.67 4.80 -12.77
N LEU A 138 8.99 4.97 -12.86
CA LEU A 138 9.74 4.78 -14.11
C LEU A 138 9.72 3.31 -14.54
N VAL A 139 9.95 2.40 -13.59
CA VAL A 139 9.91 0.95 -13.84
C VAL A 139 8.51 0.52 -14.29
N ALA A 140 7.46 0.97 -13.60
CA ALA A 140 6.08 0.67 -13.97
C ALA A 140 5.71 1.22 -15.35
N SER A 141 6.11 2.45 -15.67
CA SER A 141 5.87 3.06 -16.99
C SER A 141 6.57 2.29 -18.12
N CYS A 142 7.80 1.83 -17.90
CA CYS A 142 8.52 0.99 -18.85
C CYS A 142 7.77 -0.32 -19.11
N PHE A 143 7.34 -1.02 -18.07
CA PHE A 143 6.55 -2.25 -18.23
C PHE A 143 5.24 -2.00 -18.97
N LEU A 144 4.51 -0.94 -18.64
CA LEU A 144 3.27 -0.58 -19.32
C LEU A 144 3.51 -0.33 -20.82
N PHE A 145 4.56 0.43 -21.17
CA PHE A 145 4.94 0.68 -22.55
C PHE A 145 5.25 -0.62 -23.31
N LEU A 146 6.03 -1.52 -22.71
CA LEU A 146 6.35 -2.82 -23.32
C LEU A 146 5.11 -3.69 -23.49
N THR A 147 4.17 -3.68 -22.54
CA THR A 147 2.91 -4.45 -22.65
C THR A 147 1.90 -3.84 -23.61
N ALA A 148 1.98 -2.54 -23.90
CA ALA A 148 1.10 -1.89 -24.87
C ALA A 148 1.43 -2.32 -26.32
N LEU A 149 2.70 -2.58 -26.63
CA LEU A 149 3.15 -3.00 -27.96
C LEU A 149 2.41 -4.25 -28.50
N PRO A 150 2.36 -5.40 -27.79
CA PRO A 150 1.61 -6.56 -28.27
C PRO A 150 0.10 -6.32 -28.33
N TYR A 151 -0.45 -5.43 -27.48
CA TYR A 151 -1.87 -5.12 -27.46
C TYR A 151 -2.33 -4.44 -28.77
N VAL A 152 -1.45 -3.65 -29.42
CA VAL A 152 -1.72 -3.02 -30.73
C VAL A 152 -1.92 -4.06 -31.84
N PHE A 153 -1.33 -5.24 -31.72
CA PHE A 153 -1.44 -6.31 -32.71
C PHE A 153 -2.61 -7.27 -32.43
N PHE A 154 -3.39 -7.03 -31.37
CA PHE A 154 -4.48 -7.92 -30.99
C PHE A 154 -5.65 -7.79 -31.99
N PRO A 155 -6.20 -8.91 -32.50
CA PRO A 155 -7.26 -8.87 -33.51
C PRO A 155 -8.53 -8.26 -32.92
N ARG A 156 -9.24 -7.45 -33.73
CA ARG A 156 -10.53 -6.85 -33.33
C ARG A 156 -11.62 -7.88 -33.12
N GLU A 157 -11.56 -9.00 -33.84
CA GLU A 157 -12.54 -10.09 -33.77
C GLU A 157 -11.81 -11.43 -33.72
N MET A 158 -12.30 -12.35 -32.88
CA MET A 158 -11.83 -13.73 -32.84
C MET A 158 -12.92 -14.71 -33.31
N PRO A 159 -12.54 -15.86 -33.88
CA PRO A 159 -13.50 -16.92 -34.15
C PRO A 159 -14.16 -17.39 -32.86
N LYS A 160 -15.51 -17.36 -32.78
CA LYS A 160 -16.26 -17.88 -31.62
C LYS A 160 -16.00 -19.39 -31.43
N GLU A 161 -15.87 -19.83 -30.18
CA GLU A 161 -15.66 -21.25 -29.84
C GLU A 161 -16.84 -22.13 -30.34
N ARG A 162 -16.57 -23.32 -30.91
CA ARG A 162 -17.61 -24.26 -31.37
C ARG A 162 -18.52 -24.65 -30.19
N GLY A 163 -19.78 -24.22 -30.24
CA GLY A 163 -20.77 -24.39 -29.17
C GLY A 163 -21.33 -23.07 -28.63
N ALA A 164 -20.62 -21.94 -28.78
CA ALA A 164 -21.16 -20.61 -28.46
C ALA A 164 -22.22 -20.18 -29.49
N ALA A 165 -21.92 -20.35 -30.78
CA ALA A 165 -22.85 -20.05 -31.88
C ALA A 165 -24.11 -20.95 -31.90
N ASP A 166 -24.01 -22.16 -31.35
CA ASP A 166 -25.08 -23.17 -31.36
C ASP A 166 -26.10 -22.99 -30.22
N VAL A 167 -25.76 -22.16 -29.22
CA VAL A 167 -26.65 -21.76 -28.12
C VAL A 167 -27.33 -20.42 -28.44
N GLU A 168 -26.59 -19.48 -29.03
CA GLU A 168 -27.15 -18.22 -29.53
C GLU A 168 -28.23 -18.46 -30.60
N SER A 169 -28.02 -19.44 -31.48
CA SER A 169 -29.02 -19.86 -32.48
C SER A 169 -30.26 -20.53 -31.85
N ARG A 170 -30.15 -21.12 -30.65
CA ARG A 170 -31.27 -21.73 -29.92
C ARG A 170 -32.06 -20.72 -29.08
N LEU A 171 -31.39 -19.77 -28.41
CA LEU A 171 -32.06 -18.66 -27.71
C LEU A 171 -32.65 -17.65 -28.71
N GLY A 172 -31.98 -17.41 -29.83
CA GLY A 172 -32.42 -16.49 -30.89
C GLY A 172 -33.63 -16.96 -31.70
N ARG A 173 -34.06 -18.23 -31.61
CA ARG A 173 -35.23 -18.71 -32.36
C ARG A 173 -36.58 -18.15 -31.84
N LYS A 174 -36.57 -17.38 -30.74
CA LYS A 174 -37.74 -16.59 -30.27
C LYS A 174 -37.63 -15.07 -30.50
N GLN A 175 -36.47 -14.55 -30.90
CA GLN A 175 -36.31 -13.13 -31.16
C GLN A 175 -36.03 -12.96 -32.66
N GLN A 176 -37.05 -12.53 -33.38
CA GLN A 176 -36.98 -12.18 -34.79
C GLN A 176 -35.80 -11.23 -35.03
N THR A 177 -35.01 -11.56 -36.06
CA THR A 177 -33.87 -10.81 -36.57
C THR A 177 -34.20 -9.33 -36.77
N ASP A 178 -33.68 -8.48 -35.89
CA ASP A 178 -33.20 -7.17 -36.29
C ASP A 178 -31.67 -7.27 -36.40
N PRO A 179 -31.04 -6.74 -37.47
CA PRO A 179 -29.61 -6.59 -37.51
C PRO A 179 -29.21 -5.74 -36.30
N VAL A 180 -28.04 -6.02 -35.71
CA VAL A 180 -27.45 -5.19 -34.66
C VAL A 180 -27.28 -3.78 -35.22
N GLN A 181 -28.32 -2.97 -35.11
CA GLN A 181 -28.29 -1.57 -35.45
C GLN A 181 -27.39 -0.97 -34.38
N GLU A 182 -26.22 -0.47 -34.80
CA GLU A 182 -25.33 0.27 -33.92
C GLU A 182 -26.17 1.33 -33.21
N LEU A 183 -26.55 1.06 -31.96
CA LEU A 183 -27.31 2.00 -31.17
C LEU A 183 -26.45 3.25 -31.12
N SER A 184 -26.97 4.36 -31.63
CA SER A 184 -26.32 5.66 -31.49
C SER A 184 -25.99 5.85 -30.01
N LEU A 185 -24.76 6.29 -29.69
CA LEU A 185 -24.33 6.50 -28.30
C LEU A 185 -25.34 7.33 -27.48
N LEU A 186 -26.03 8.26 -28.15
CA LEU A 186 -27.12 9.07 -27.60
C LEU A 186 -28.36 8.24 -27.20
N GLN A 187 -28.74 7.25 -27.99
CA GLN A 187 -29.84 6.32 -27.68
C GLN A 187 -29.45 5.39 -26.53
N PHE A 188 -28.20 4.90 -26.51
CA PHE A 188 -27.67 4.12 -25.40
C PHE A 188 -27.70 4.94 -24.10
N LEU A 189 -27.13 6.14 -24.09
CA LEU A 189 -27.12 7.06 -22.94
C LEU A 189 -28.53 7.40 -22.43
N LYS A 190 -29.51 7.51 -23.33
CA LYS A 190 -30.91 7.78 -22.95
C LYS A 190 -31.59 6.56 -22.33
N SER A 191 -31.29 5.36 -22.83
CA SER A 191 -31.86 4.10 -22.32
C SER A 191 -31.16 3.59 -21.04
N PHE A 192 -29.89 3.95 -20.86
CA PHE A 192 -29.03 3.40 -19.80
C PHE A 192 -29.57 3.65 -18.39
N PRO A 193 -30.02 4.85 -17.98
CA PRO A 193 -30.54 5.08 -16.64
C PRO A 193 -31.74 4.19 -16.30
N GLY A 194 -32.62 3.95 -17.28
CA GLY A 194 -33.79 3.08 -17.08
C GLY A 194 -33.40 1.62 -16.89
N VAL A 195 -32.48 1.12 -17.71
CA VAL A 195 -31.95 -0.24 -17.58
C VAL A 195 -31.17 -0.40 -16.28
N ALA A 196 -30.27 0.53 -15.96
CA ALA A 196 -29.48 0.52 -14.74
C ALA A 196 -30.36 0.54 -13.48
N LEU A 197 -31.40 1.38 -13.44
CA LEU A 197 -32.31 1.45 -12.31
C LEU A 197 -33.12 0.16 -12.16
N ARG A 198 -33.58 -0.44 -13.26
CA ARG A 198 -34.28 -1.73 -13.24
C ARG A 198 -33.40 -2.85 -12.72
N THR A 199 -32.11 -2.86 -13.09
CA THR A 199 -31.14 -3.84 -12.59
C THR A 199 -30.88 -3.64 -11.08
N LEU A 200 -30.73 -2.39 -10.62
CA LEU A 200 -30.55 -2.06 -9.20
C LEU A 200 -31.78 -2.38 -8.34
N GLN A 201 -32.98 -2.41 -8.92
CA GLN A 201 -34.21 -2.82 -8.23
C GLN A 201 -34.32 -4.34 -8.02
N SER A 202 -33.47 -5.15 -8.67
CA SER A 202 -33.40 -6.59 -8.39
C SER A 202 -32.73 -6.82 -7.03
N PRO A 203 -33.44 -7.36 -6.02
CA PRO A 203 -32.93 -7.45 -4.65
C PRO A 203 -31.70 -8.35 -4.54
N ILE A 204 -31.64 -9.43 -5.34
CA ILE A 204 -30.50 -10.35 -5.36
C ILE A 204 -29.26 -9.67 -5.93
N TYR A 205 -29.42 -8.97 -7.06
CA TYR A 205 -28.34 -8.22 -7.68
C TYR A 205 -27.79 -7.15 -6.73
N LEU A 206 -28.67 -6.36 -6.13
CA LEU A 206 -28.28 -5.29 -5.20
C LEU A 206 -27.52 -5.85 -3.98
N LEU A 207 -27.99 -6.96 -3.40
CA LEU A 207 -27.32 -7.62 -2.26
C LEU A 207 -25.93 -8.13 -2.63
N VAL A 208 -25.78 -8.78 -3.79
CA VAL A 208 -24.48 -9.30 -4.26
C VAL A 208 -23.51 -8.16 -4.54
N VAL A 209 -23.97 -7.09 -5.21
CA VAL A 209 -23.16 -5.91 -5.49
C VAL A 209 -22.74 -5.22 -4.19
N LEU A 210 -23.65 -5.02 -3.24
CA LEU A 210 -23.33 -4.41 -1.96
C LEU A 210 -22.31 -5.25 -1.16
N ALA A 211 -22.44 -6.58 -1.18
CA ALA A 211 -21.47 -7.48 -0.57
C ALA A 211 -20.09 -7.36 -1.23
N GLN A 212 -20.04 -7.30 -2.56
CA GLN A 212 -18.79 -7.13 -3.31
C GLN A 212 -18.14 -5.77 -3.10
N VAL A 213 -18.93 -4.68 -3.04
CA VAL A 213 -18.41 -3.34 -2.74
C VAL A 213 -17.78 -3.31 -1.34
N ASN A 214 -18.43 -3.90 -0.34
CA ASN A 214 -17.88 -3.99 1.02
C ASN A 214 -16.60 -4.84 1.07
N MET A 215 -16.58 -5.98 0.37
CA MET A 215 -15.39 -6.83 0.29
C MET A 215 -14.23 -6.11 -0.43
N ALA A 216 -14.50 -5.41 -1.53
CA ALA A 216 -13.51 -4.63 -2.25
C ALA A 216 -12.98 -3.45 -1.40
N ALA A 217 -13.86 -2.79 -0.63
CA ALA A 217 -13.46 -1.73 0.30
C ALA A 217 -12.54 -2.26 1.41
N LEU A 218 -12.87 -3.42 1.99
CA LEU A 218 -12.00 -4.11 2.96
C LEU A 218 -10.62 -4.39 2.34
N LEU A 219 -10.58 -5.03 1.16
CA LEU A 219 -9.33 -5.40 0.51
C LEU A 219 -8.49 -4.16 0.13
N SER A 220 -9.13 -3.10 -0.34
CA SER A 220 -8.48 -1.82 -0.67
C SER A 220 -7.89 -1.14 0.59
N GLY A 221 -8.64 -1.13 1.69
CA GLY A 221 -8.17 -0.60 2.98
C GLY A 221 -6.98 -1.40 3.52
N LEU A 222 -7.05 -2.72 3.47
CA LEU A 222 -5.93 -3.60 3.84
C LEU A 222 -4.73 -3.33 2.91
N ALA A 223 -4.90 -3.36 1.59
CA ALA A 223 -3.80 -3.12 0.66
C ALA A 223 -3.09 -1.77 0.88
N THR A 224 -3.86 -0.71 1.16
CA THR A 224 -3.33 0.66 1.31
C THR A 224 -2.60 0.86 2.64
N PHE A 225 -3.20 0.41 3.75
CA PHE A 225 -2.71 0.77 5.08
C PHE A 225 -1.92 -0.34 5.76
N MET A 226 -2.00 -1.59 5.29
CA MET A 226 -1.38 -2.72 5.98
C MET A 226 0.14 -2.63 6.03
N ALA A 227 0.79 -2.15 4.97
CA ALA A 227 2.25 -1.99 4.97
C ALA A 227 2.68 -1.03 6.08
N LYS A 228 1.94 0.08 6.20
CA LYS A 228 2.18 1.11 7.21
C LYS A 228 1.84 0.63 8.61
N PHE A 229 0.77 -0.14 8.75
CA PHE A 229 0.42 -0.80 9.99
C PHE A 229 1.54 -1.73 10.45
N ILE A 230 2.06 -2.60 9.57
CA ILE A 230 3.16 -3.51 9.92
C ILE A 230 4.43 -2.74 10.28
N GLU A 231 4.76 -1.69 9.52
CA GLU A 231 5.89 -0.80 9.80
C GLU A 231 5.80 -0.17 11.20
N LYS A 232 4.65 0.42 11.53
CA LYS A 232 4.48 1.16 12.80
C LYS A 232 4.23 0.24 14.00
N GLN A 233 3.39 -0.77 13.82
CA GLN A 233 2.94 -1.63 14.92
C GLN A 233 4.02 -2.60 15.39
N PHE A 234 4.83 -3.12 14.45
CA PHE A 234 5.88 -4.09 14.73
C PHE A 234 7.29 -3.49 14.64
N SER A 235 7.41 -2.19 14.33
CA SER A 235 8.69 -1.47 14.17
C SER A 235 9.59 -2.11 13.12
N LEU A 236 9.01 -2.51 12.00
CA LEU A 236 9.70 -3.13 10.87
C LEU A 236 10.00 -2.10 9.79
N THR A 237 11.00 -2.40 8.95
CA THR A 237 11.38 -1.51 7.86
C THR A 237 10.31 -1.50 6.76
N VAL A 238 10.11 -0.35 6.10
CA VAL A 238 9.18 -0.19 4.98
C VAL A 238 9.35 -1.29 3.90
N PRO A 239 10.57 -1.60 3.40
CA PRO A 239 10.74 -2.65 2.41
C PRO A 239 10.36 -4.04 2.95
N PHE A 240 10.59 -4.33 4.23
CA PHE A 240 10.19 -5.61 4.82
C PHE A 240 8.66 -5.73 4.94
N SER A 241 7.97 -4.67 5.36
CA SER A 241 6.49 -4.66 5.39
C SER A 241 5.87 -4.87 4.00
N ASN A 242 6.44 -4.23 2.97
CA ASN A 242 5.97 -4.39 1.59
C ASN A 242 6.20 -5.81 1.06
N ILE A 243 7.35 -6.44 1.37
CA ILE A 243 7.61 -7.81 0.88
C ILE A 243 6.72 -8.84 1.58
N MET A 244 6.28 -8.61 2.81
CA MET A 244 5.33 -9.50 3.48
C MET A 244 3.96 -9.49 2.79
N ILE A 245 3.47 -8.31 2.41
CA ILE A 245 2.20 -8.19 1.68
C ILE A 245 2.34 -8.76 0.27
N GLY A 246 3.37 -8.33 -0.47
CA GLY A 246 3.60 -8.75 -1.86
C GLY A 246 4.03 -10.20 -2.03
N GLY A 247 4.77 -10.74 -1.06
CA GLY A 247 5.37 -12.08 -1.12
C GLY A 247 4.55 -13.17 -0.43
N ILE A 248 3.68 -12.83 0.52
CA ILE A 248 2.84 -13.81 1.25
C ILE A 248 1.36 -13.54 1.00
N GLY A 249 0.89 -12.32 1.26
CA GLY A 249 -0.54 -11.97 1.17
C GLY A 249 -1.12 -12.13 -0.23
N ILE A 250 -0.48 -11.53 -1.23
CA ILE A 250 -1.00 -11.52 -2.61
C ILE A 250 -0.94 -12.90 -3.28
N PRO A 251 0.14 -13.70 -3.15
CA PRO A 251 0.14 -15.06 -3.69
C PRO A 251 -0.97 -15.94 -3.11
N LEU A 252 -1.30 -15.79 -1.83
CA LEU A 252 -2.44 -16.47 -1.21
C LEU A 252 -3.78 -15.99 -1.79
N ALA A 253 -3.93 -14.68 -2.05
CA ALA A 253 -5.09 -14.15 -2.75
C ALA A 253 -5.25 -14.77 -4.15
N VAL A 254 -4.18 -14.82 -4.96
CA VAL A 254 -4.16 -15.44 -6.29
C VAL A 254 -4.57 -16.92 -6.22
N LEU A 255 -4.02 -17.66 -5.26
CA LEU A 255 -4.39 -19.06 -5.03
C LEU A 255 -5.89 -19.19 -4.73
N GLY A 256 -6.45 -18.28 -3.94
CA GLY A 256 -7.89 -18.19 -3.66
C GLY A 256 -8.72 -18.06 -4.94
N ILE A 257 -8.40 -17.10 -5.82
CA ILE A 257 -9.13 -16.85 -7.07
C ILE A 257 -9.13 -18.11 -7.97
N VAL A 258 -7.95 -18.71 -8.15
CA VAL A 258 -7.77 -19.89 -9.00
C VAL A 258 -8.55 -21.08 -8.44
N LEU A 259 -8.45 -21.34 -7.14
CA LEU A 259 -9.19 -22.44 -6.50
C LEU A 259 -10.70 -22.19 -6.50
N GLY A 260 -11.16 -20.96 -6.32
CA GLY A 260 -12.58 -20.58 -6.40
C GLY A 260 -13.16 -20.83 -7.80
N GLY A 261 -12.42 -20.44 -8.85
CA GLY A 261 -12.79 -20.72 -10.23
C GLY A 261 -12.76 -22.21 -10.58
N ALA A 262 -11.71 -22.92 -10.12
CA ALA A 262 -11.60 -24.36 -10.32
C ALA A 262 -12.74 -25.13 -9.63
N LEU A 263 -13.13 -24.72 -8.41
CA LEU A 263 -14.24 -25.34 -7.69
C LEU A 263 -15.57 -25.13 -8.42
N MET A 264 -15.84 -23.90 -8.87
CA MET A 264 -17.02 -23.57 -9.69
C MET A 264 -17.13 -24.46 -10.93
N ARG A 265 -16.00 -24.68 -11.62
CA ARG A 265 -15.93 -25.55 -12.81
C ARG A 265 -16.10 -27.02 -12.46
N ARG A 266 -15.42 -27.53 -11.43
CA ARG A 266 -15.44 -28.96 -11.10
C ARG A 266 -16.81 -29.42 -10.59
N LEU A 267 -17.47 -28.61 -9.78
CA LEU A 267 -18.76 -28.96 -9.19
C LEU A 267 -19.96 -28.58 -10.06
N ASN A 268 -19.75 -27.88 -11.19
CA ASN A 268 -20.83 -27.30 -12.01
C ASN A 268 -21.87 -26.58 -11.12
N LEU A 269 -21.38 -25.76 -10.20
CA LEU A 269 -22.21 -25.10 -9.19
C LEU A 269 -23.32 -24.28 -9.86
N SER A 270 -24.57 -24.59 -9.50
CA SER A 270 -25.72 -23.78 -9.88
C SER A 270 -25.68 -22.42 -9.17
N VAL A 271 -26.50 -21.46 -9.61
CA VAL A 271 -26.64 -20.14 -8.99
C VAL A 271 -26.84 -20.25 -7.48
N GLY A 272 -27.74 -21.12 -7.03
CA GLY A 272 -27.98 -21.35 -5.60
C GLY A 272 -26.79 -21.96 -4.86
N GLY A 273 -25.98 -22.79 -5.51
CA GLY A 273 -24.73 -23.31 -4.95
C GLY A 273 -23.66 -22.23 -4.82
N ALA A 274 -23.51 -21.38 -5.83
CA ALA A 274 -22.60 -20.24 -5.81
C ALA A 274 -22.98 -19.22 -4.73
N THR A 275 -24.28 -18.92 -4.56
CA THR A 275 -24.75 -18.05 -3.47
C THR A 275 -24.37 -18.61 -2.10
N LYS A 276 -24.58 -19.91 -1.84
CA LYS A 276 -24.20 -20.54 -0.56
C LYS A 276 -22.69 -20.44 -0.33
N LEU A 277 -21.89 -20.71 -1.36
CA LEU A 277 -20.43 -20.61 -1.30
C LEU A 277 -19.97 -19.19 -0.93
N CYS A 278 -20.52 -18.18 -1.60
CA CYS A 278 -20.20 -16.77 -1.32
C CYS A 278 -20.59 -16.38 0.10
N THR A 279 -21.80 -16.74 0.55
CA THR A 279 -22.26 -16.43 1.91
C THR A 279 -21.36 -17.10 2.96
N THR A 280 -20.99 -18.37 2.78
CA THR A 280 -20.07 -19.07 3.69
C THR A 280 -18.69 -18.42 3.70
N ALA A 281 -18.15 -18.05 2.53
CA ALA A 281 -16.84 -17.40 2.44
C ALA A 281 -16.83 -16.03 3.13
N ILE A 282 -17.88 -15.22 2.95
CA ILE A 282 -18.00 -13.92 3.63
C ILE A 282 -18.06 -14.09 5.16
N LEU A 283 -18.86 -15.03 5.67
CA LEU A 283 -18.93 -15.32 7.11
C LEU A 283 -17.57 -15.76 7.65
N LEU A 284 -16.84 -16.61 6.92
CA LEU A 284 -15.51 -17.05 7.31
C LEU A 284 -14.49 -15.91 7.26
N CYS A 285 -14.58 -15.02 6.28
CA CYS A 285 -13.75 -13.83 6.16
C CYS A 285 -13.99 -12.86 7.33
N LEU A 286 -15.23 -12.68 7.76
CA LEU A 286 -15.54 -11.90 8.97
C LEU A 286 -14.90 -12.54 10.20
N PHE A 287 -15.02 -13.85 10.35
CA PHE A 287 -14.41 -14.57 11.47
C PHE A 287 -12.88 -14.47 11.47
N SER A 288 -12.22 -14.54 10.31
CA SER A 288 -10.76 -14.43 10.22
C SER A 288 -10.24 -12.99 10.38
N SER A 289 -11.03 -11.99 9.98
CA SER A 289 -10.62 -10.58 10.02
C SER A 289 -10.80 -9.92 11.40
N VAL A 290 -11.80 -10.33 12.19
CA VAL A 290 -12.07 -9.75 13.51
C VAL A 290 -10.87 -9.85 14.47
N PRO A 291 -10.17 -11.00 14.60
CA PRO A 291 -8.97 -11.09 15.43
C PRO A 291 -7.87 -10.10 15.03
N MET A 292 -7.76 -9.75 13.75
CA MET A 292 -6.76 -8.78 13.28
C MET A 292 -7.00 -7.39 13.85
N LEU A 293 -8.25 -7.02 14.15
CA LEU A 293 -8.57 -5.73 14.78
C LEU A 293 -8.13 -5.68 16.26
N LEU A 294 -7.97 -6.84 16.89
CA LEU A 294 -7.60 -6.95 18.31
C LEU A 294 -6.09 -7.14 18.51
N ILE A 295 -5.36 -7.52 17.46
CA ILE A 295 -3.90 -7.69 17.50
C ILE A 295 -3.24 -6.32 17.35
N GLY A 296 -2.69 -5.80 18.45
CA GLY A 296 -1.91 -4.57 18.47
C GLY A 296 -1.02 -4.47 19.71
N CYS A 297 -0.06 -3.54 19.69
CA CYS A 297 0.69 -3.13 20.87
C CYS A 297 0.07 -1.87 21.48
N PRO A 298 0.34 -1.62 22.78
CA PRO A 298 0.19 -0.27 23.32
C PRO A 298 0.94 0.75 22.46
N THR A 299 0.32 1.89 22.22
CA THR A 299 0.93 3.02 21.52
C THR A 299 2.22 3.42 22.23
N GLN A 300 3.30 3.49 21.46
CA GLN A 300 4.61 3.84 21.98
C GLN A 300 4.60 5.26 22.55
N ARG A 301 5.20 5.43 23.74
CA ARG A 301 5.27 6.74 24.40
C ARG A 301 6.34 7.57 23.73
N VAL A 302 5.93 8.69 23.16
CA VAL A 302 6.83 9.67 22.54
C VAL A 302 6.74 10.94 23.37
N ALA A 303 7.85 11.33 23.97
CA ALA A 303 7.90 12.45 24.89
C ALA A 303 7.39 13.73 24.22
N GLY A 304 6.45 14.40 24.88
CA GLY A 304 5.82 15.64 24.41
C GLY A 304 4.73 15.47 23.34
N ILE A 305 4.63 14.30 22.70
CA ILE A 305 3.64 14.03 21.65
C ILE A 305 2.53 13.13 22.18
N PHE A 306 2.89 12.04 22.87
CA PHE A 306 1.93 11.06 23.38
C PHE A 306 2.40 10.42 24.71
N PRO A 307 1.73 10.73 25.85
CA PRO A 307 0.67 11.73 26.03
C PRO A 307 1.17 13.16 25.76
N LYS A 308 0.30 14.04 25.26
CA LYS A 308 0.66 15.45 25.02
C LYS A 308 1.08 16.10 26.34
N GLY A 309 2.25 16.73 26.34
CA GLY A 309 2.79 17.41 27.51
C GLY A 309 4.00 18.26 27.14
N THR A 310 4.31 19.26 27.95
CA THR A 310 5.53 20.05 27.76
C THR A 310 6.72 19.36 28.43
N LEU A 311 7.78 19.14 27.67
CA LEU A 311 9.06 18.64 28.17
C LEU A 311 9.79 19.75 28.96
N LEU A 312 9.47 19.87 30.25
CA LEU A 312 10.12 20.86 31.13
C LEU A 312 11.62 20.58 31.33
N CYS A 313 12.04 19.32 31.21
CA CYS A 313 13.44 18.90 31.38
C CYS A 313 14.37 19.39 30.27
N SER A 314 13.86 19.62 29.05
CA SER A 314 14.65 20.11 27.91
C SER A 314 14.65 21.64 27.82
N SER A 315 14.00 22.35 28.75
CA SER A 315 13.92 23.83 28.74
C SER A 315 15.28 24.53 28.87
N ALA A 316 16.28 23.84 29.41
CA ALA A 316 17.65 24.32 29.51
C ALA A 316 18.47 24.15 28.22
N CYS A 317 17.90 23.50 27.20
CA CYS A 317 18.52 23.21 25.92
C CYS A 317 17.89 24.07 24.81
N THR A 318 18.71 24.68 23.96
CA THR A 318 18.22 25.35 22.74
C THR A 318 18.16 24.33 21.60
N CYS A 319 17.06 23.58 21.51
CA CYS A 319 16.88 22.57 20.46
C CYS A 319 16.20 23.14 19.22
N ASN A 320 16.67 22.76 18.03
CA ASN A 320 15.96 23.03 16.79
C ASN A 320 14.73 22.11 16.66
N ASN A 321 13.53 22.69 16.59
CA ASN A 321 12.28 21.93 16.46
C ASN A 321 12.17 21.16 15.12
N GLU A 322 12.92 21.56 14.10
CA GLU A 322 12.96 20.90 12.78
C GLU A 322 13.93 19.71 12.74
N SER A 323 14.79 19.55 13.76
CA SER A 323 15.76 18.46 13.80
C SER A 323 15.09 17.15 14.23
N PHE A 324 15.11 16.15 13.33
CA PHE A 324 14.53 14.84 13.57
C PHE A 324 15.62 13.77 13.53
N ASN A 325 15.98 13.22 14.70
CA ASN A 325 16.93 12.14 14.85
C ASN A 325 16.51 11.28 16.06
N PRO A 326 15.54 10.37 15.89
CA PRO A 326 14.86 9.74 17.00
C PRO A 326 15.80 8.89 17.86
N VAL A 327 15.59 8.94 19.17
CA VAL A 327 16.35 8.16 20.15
C VAL A 327 15.42 7.46 21.15
N CYS A 328 15.85 6.30 21.63
CA CYS A 328 15.15 5.53 22.65
C CYS A 328 15.86 5.66 24.01
N GLY A 329 15.16 6.21 25.00
CA GLY A 329 15.69 6.30 26.36
C GLY A 329 15.76 4.95 27.07
N SER A 330 16.60 4.86 28.10
CA SER A 330 16.70 3.68 28.97
C SER A 330 15.38 3.33 29.69
N ASP A 331 14.46 4.29 29.79
CA ASP A 331 13.10 4.18 30.31
C ASP A 331 12.06 3.72 29.25
N ARG A 332 12.50 3.40 28.04
CA ARG A 332 11.70 3.04 26.86
C ARG A 332 10.78 4.15 26.34
N VAL A 333 11.09 5.41 26.64
CA VAL A 333 10.40 6.57 26.04
C VAL A 333 11.18 7.03 24.81
N GLU A 334 10.46 7.29 23.72
CA GLU A 334 11.04 7.83 22.49
C GLU A 334 11.09 9.36 22.52
N PHE A 335 12.16 9.92 21.99
CA PHE A 335 12.37 11.35 21.85
C PHE A 335 12.66 11.68 20.38
N SER A 336 12.25 12.87 19.92
CA SER A 336 12.40 13.28 18.52
C SER A 336 13.86 13.53 18.13
N SER A 337 14.68 13.94 19.08
CA SER A 337 16.12 14.19 18.93
C SER A 337 16.90 13.95 20.24
N PRO A 338 18.23 13.73 20.19
CA PRO A 338 19.05 13.65 21.40
C PRO A 338 18.97 14.93 22.25
N CYS A 339 18.88 16.10 21.61
CA CYS A 339 18.67 17.38 22.28
C CYS A 339 17.35 17.42 23.05
N SER A 340 16.25 16.93 22.47
CA SER A 340 14.95 16.87 23.16
C SER A 340 14.95 15.92 24.38
N ALA A 341 15.84 14.93 24.38
CA ALA A 341 16.11 14.06 25.54
C ALA A 341 17.08 14.70 26.56
N GLY A 342 17.65 15.87 26.25
CA GLY A 342 18.59 16.58 27.10
C GLY A 342 19.96 15.90 27.21
N CYS A 343 20.38 15.12 26.21
CA CYS A 343 21.66 14.43 26.23
C CYS A 343 22.82 15.38 25.92
N MET A 344 23.90 15.33 26.70
CA MET A 344 25.05 16.23 26.59
C MET A 344 26.27 15.56 25.95
N THR A 345 26.34 14.22 26.01
CA THR A 345 27.49 13.44 25.56
C THR A 345 27.07 12.36 24.57
N VAL A 346 27.98 12.02 23.66
CA VAL A 346 27.80 10.97 22.66
C VAL A 346 28.95 9.97 22.74
N GLU A 347 28.61 8.68 22.72
CA GLU A 347 29.56 7.59 22.65
C GLU A 347 29.64 7.09 21.21
N ILE A 348 30.87 6.93 20.70
CA ILE A 348 31.14 6.53 19.32
C ILE A 348 32.04 5.29 19.36
N ASN A 349 31.68 4.26 18.59
CA ASN A 349 32.49 3.05 18.44
C ASN A 349 33.68 3.28 17.48
N ASN A 350 34.64 2.34 17.47
CA ASN A 350 35.81 2.33 16.59
C ASN A 350 35.48 2.47 15.09
N SER A 351 34.27 2.12 14.67
CA SER A 351 33.77 2.30 13.30
C SER A 351 33.07 3.65 13.05
N SER A 352 33.37 4.67 13.87
CA SER A 352 32.76 6.01 13.82
C SER A 352 31.23 6.02 13.83
N ARG A 353 30.61 5.02 14.46
CA ARG A 353 29.15 4.90 14.62
C ARG A 353 28.75 5.23 16.04
N ILE A 354 27.69 6.02 16.17
CA ILE A 354 27.12 6.39 17.48
C ILE A 354 26.54 5.13 18.12
N THR A 355 26.97 4.82 19.34
CA THR A 355 26.47 3.69 20.12
C THR A 355 25.41 4.12 21.11
N ASN A 356 25.66 5.17 21.86
CA ASN A 356 24.74 5.72 22.85
C ASN A 356 24.91 7.24 22.97
N TYR A 357 23.87 7.88 23.48
CA TYR A 357 23.91 9.21 24.04
C TYR A 357 23.82 9.09 25.55
N THR A 358 24.62 9.85 26.28
CA THR A 358 24.70 9.79 27.74
C THR A 358 24.42 11.17 28.34
N GLU A 359 24.28 11.22 29.67
CA GLU A 359 23.94 12.43 30.43
C GLU A 359 22.61 13.06 29.99
N CYS A 360 21.61 12.23 29.69
CA CYS A 360 20.30 12.67 29.24
C CYS A 360 19.43 13.10 30.42
N ARG A 361 19.23 14.40 30.59
CA ARG A 361 18.50 14.98 31.73
C ARG A 361 17.01 14.57 31.78
N CYS A 362 16.39 14.35 30.62
CA CYS A 362 14.98 13.97 30.54
C CYS A 362 14.72 12.49 30.88
N ILE A 363 15.77 11.71 31.14
CA ILE A 363 15.68 10.27 31.39
C ILE A 363 16.17 10.02 32.82
N ASN A 364 15.26 9.93 33.79
CA ASN A 364 15.59 9.72 35.21
C ASN A 364 16.71 10.64 35.76
N GLY A 365 16.83 11.87 35.25
CA GLY A 365 17.79 12.88 35.70
C GLY A 365 19.21 12.81 35.11
N SER A 366 19.70 11.63 34.69
CA SER A 366 21.01 11.45 34.02
C SER A 366 21.14 10.08 33.33
N GLY A 367 20.12 9.71 32.55
CA GLY A 367 20.07 8.43 31.86
C GLY A 367 20.87 8.40 30.55
N TRP A 368 20.69 7.32 29.80
CA TRP A 368 21.26 7.14 28.47
C TRP A 368 20.15 6.86 27.45
N ALA A 369 20.42 7.16 26.19
CA ALA A 369 19.54 6.88 25.07
C ALA A 369 20.30 6.20 23.93
N ARG A 370 19.65 5.27 23.25
CA ARG A 370 20.17 4.62 22.04
C ARG A 370 19.66 5.31 20.79
N PRO A 371 20.45 5.37 19.71
CA PRO A 371 19.96 5.84 18.41
C PRO A 371 18.84 4.93 17.88
N GLY A 372 17.82 5.53 17.26
CA GLY A 372 16.68 4.81 16.69
C GLY A 372 15.47 4.75 17.62
N THR A 373 14.46 3.98 17.20
CA THR A 373 13.23 3.76 17.98
C THR A 373 13.45 2.73 19.09
N CYS A 374 12.54 2.68 20.06
CA CYS A 374 12.57 1.64 21.09
C CYS A 374 12.10 0.27 20.59
N GLY A 375 11.65 0.19 19.33
CA GLY A 375 11.07 -1.01 18.75
C GLY A 375 9.71 -1.37 19.34
N SER A 376 9.18 -2.52 18.95
CA SER A 376 7.91 -3.04 19.46
C SER A 376 8.15 -4.20 20.43
N ALA A 377 7.45 -4.20 21.57
CA ALA A 377 7.44 -5.33 22.49
C ALA A 377 6.65 -6.55 21.94
N CYS A 378 5.91 -6.38 20.85
CA CYS A 378 4.98 -7.37 20.31
C CYS A 378 5.50 -8.08 19.06
N GLY A 379 6.82 -8.18 18.85
CA GLY A 379 7.36 -8.90 17.69
C GLY A 379 6.84 -10.34 17.54
N HIS A 380 6.47 -10.99 18.66
CA HIS A 380 5.86 -12.33 18.67
C HIS A 380 4.46 -12.41 18.01
N LEU A 381 3.73 -11.29 17.93
CA LEU A 381 2.39 -11.22 17.32
C LEU A 381 2.45 -11.03 15.79
N LEU A 382 3.62 -10.75 15.23
CA LEU A 382 3.81 -10.52 13.79
C LEU A 382 3.38 -11.71 12.95
N TRP A 383 3.91 -12.90 13.24
CA TRP A 383 3.63 -14.10 12.43
C TRP A 383 2.16 -14.54 12.52
N PRO A 384 1.53 -14.60 13.71
CA PRO A 384 0.09 -14.81 13.81
C PRO A 384 -0.72 -13.82 12.97
N PHE A 385 -0.34 -12.53 13.00
CA PHE A 385 -1.01 -11.50 12.22
C PHE A 385 -0.88 -11.71 10.71
N VAL A 386 0.31 -12.08 10.23
CA VAL A 386 0.57 -12.36 8.80
C VAL A 386 -0.20 -13.58 8.31
N VAL A 387 -0.28 -14.62 9.14
CA VAL A 387 -1.07 -15.81 8.84
C VAL A 387 -2.55 -15.47 8.72
N LEU A 388 -3.08 -14.67 9.67
CA LEU A 388 -4.46 -14.19 9.61
C LEU A 388 -4.73 -13.29 8.41
N LEU A 389 -3.79 -12.40 8.06
CA LEU A 389 -3.87 -11.55 6.87
C LEU A 389 -3.91 -12.40 5.59
N GLY A 390 -3.02 -13.39 5.48
CA GLY A 390 -2.96 -14.30 4.34
C GLY A 390 -4.22 -15.15 4.22
N LEU A 391 -4.70 -15.70 5.33
CA LEU A 391 -5.94 -16.48 5.39
C LEU A 391 -7.16 -15.64 4.98
N THR A 392 -7.29 -14.43 5.52
CA THR A 392 -8.37 -13.50 5.18
C THR A 392 -8.32 -13.13 3.69
N SER A 393 -7.12 -12.85 3.16
CA SER A 393 -6.92 -12.56 1.73
C SER A 393 -7.31 -13.74 0.85
N PHE A 394 -6.90 -14.96 1.22
CA PHE A 394 -7.28 -16.20 0.52
C PHE A 394 -8.80 -16.41 0.49
N ILE A 395 -9.47 -16.34 1.65
CA ILE A 395 -10.91 -16.57 1.76
C ILE A 395 -11.69 -15.51 0.98
N ALA A 396 -11.28 -14.24 1.10
CA ALA A 396 -11.93 -13.15 0.38
C ALA A 396 -11.86 -13.38 -1.14
N SER A 397 -10.65 -13.60 -1.65
CA SER A 397 -10.38 -13.84 -3.07
C SER A 397 -11.01 -15.12 -3.62
N PHE A 398 -11.19 -16.15 -2.78
CA PHE A 398 -11.87 -17.38 -3.17
C PHE A 398 -13.32 -17.17 -3.60
N SER A 399 -14.02 -16.20 -3.00
CA SER A 399 -15.41 -15.86 -3.34
C SER A 399 -15.55 -14.94 -4.56
N GLN A 400 -14.44 -14.43 -5.11
CA GLN A 400 -14.45 -13.41 -6.14
C GLN A 400 -15.00 -13.95 -7.47
N THR A 401 -14.45 -15.06 -7.99
CA THR A 401 -14.91 -15.68 -9.25
C THR A 401 -16.38 -16.11 -9.21
N PRO A 402 -16.88 -16.82 -8.17
CA PRO A 402 -18.30 -17.13 -8.04
C PRO A 402 -19.20 -15.88 -8.04
N SER A 403 -18.76 -14.79 -7.39
CA SER A 403 -19.55 -13.56 -7.31
C SER A 403 -19.66 -12.84 -8.64
N TYR A 404 -18.58 -12.78 -9.44
CA TYR A 404 -18.65 -12.24 -10.80
C TYR A 404 -19.62 -13.06 -11.68
N MET A 405 -19.62 -14.39 -11.55
CA MET A 405 -20.55 -15.23 -12.29
C MET A 405 -22.02 -15.01 -11.89
N LEU A 406 -22.30 -14.69 -10.62
CA LEU A 406 -23.64 -14.32 -10.14
C LEU A 406 -24.12 -12.95 -10.63
N ILE A 407 -23.18 -12.06 -10.98
CA ILE A 407 -23.50 -10.73 -11.51
C ILE A 407 -23.76 -10.82 -13.03
N LEU A 408 -23.02 -11.68 -13.73
CA LEU A 408 -23.12 -11.86 -15.18
C LEU A 408 -24.28 -12.76 -15.62
N ARG A 409 -24.74 -13.69 -14.77
CA ARG A 409 -25.84 -14.63 -15.05
C ARG A 409 -27.08 -14.31 -14.24
#